data_AF-A0A8S8Y2J3-F1
#
_entry.id   AF-A0A8S8Y2J3-F1
#
_cell.length_a   1.000
_cell.length_b   1.000
_cell.length_c   1.000
_cell.angle_alpha   90.00
_cell.angle_beta   90.00
_cell.angle_gamma   90.00
#
_symmetry.space_group_name_H-M   'P 1'
#
loop_
_entity.id
_entity.type
_entity.pdbx_description
1 polymer ?
#
loop_
_entity_poly.entity_id
_entity_poly.type
_entity_poly.pdbx_seq_one_letter_code
_entity_poly.pdbx_strand_id
1 'polypeptide(L)'
;MAFRDHLGAATVESSEVSLIHGLLEHSRANGHTMTVYDNIAECPGHRAAVNMLTRDRLCAAIGIEPEEYIDTLGWAMNNPSEPKLVSAEEAVCFENVPETVDLRTIPIPHHWPQDRGRYSSASIIIAQDSGIRNVSFHRQFLRDENHLVVRLVPRHLRTMVTNARNEGREVSVAIVNAPPPSCCSPQRCRSTKTSMN
;
A
#
# COMPACT_ATOMS: atom_id res chain seq x y z
N MET A 1 9.23 11.40 5.80
CA MET A 1 7.92 11.26 6.48
C MET A 1 7.44 9.85 6.28
N ALA A 2 7.18 9.17 7.39
CA ALA A 2 6.66 7.80 7.43
C ALA A 2 5.13 7.81 7.53
N PHE A 3 4.49 6.68 7.22
CA PHE A 3 3.04 6.52 7.35
C PHE A 3 2.51 6.91 8.75
N ARG A 4 3.26 6.58 9.81
CA ARG A 4 2.90 6.84 11.20
C ARG A 4 2.75 8.33 11.51
N ASP A 5 3.52 9.20 10.85
CA ASP A 5 3.52 10.65 11.07
C ASP A 5 2.19 11.30 10.70
N HIS A 6 1.39 10.61 9.89
CA HIS A 6 0.12 11.10 9.35
C HIS A 6 -1.12 10.52 10.07
N LEU A 7 -0.91 9.77 11.15
CA LEU A 7 -2.00 9.19 11.94
C LEU A 7 -2.42 10.09 13.12
N GLY A 8 -1.79 11.26 13.31
CA GLY A 8 -2.05 12.12 14.48
C GLY A 8 -3.48 12.64 14.61
N ALA A 9 -4.23 12.73 13.50
CA ALA A 9 -5.64 13.13 13.49
C ALA A 9 -6.61 11.93 13.54
N ALA A 10 -6.12 10.71 13.78
CA ALA A 10 -6.95 9.52 13.81
C ALA A 10 -7.59 9.34 15.19
N THR A 11 -8.86 8.96 15.23
CA THR A 11 -9.48 8.43 16.44
C THR A 11 -8.89 7.06 16.74
N VAL A 12 -8.58 6.77 18.00
CA VAL A 12 -8.16 5.43 18.41
C VAL A 12 -9.39 4.67 18.90
N GLU A 13 -9.64 3.49 18.34
CA GLU A 13 -10.67 2.55 18.77
C GLU A 13 -10.01 1.38 19.49
N SER A 14 -10.35 1.21 20.77
CA SER A 14 -9.76 0.20 21.65
C SER A 14 -10.71 -0.91 22.06
N SER A 15 -11.99 -0.81 21.68
CA SER A 15 -12.87 -1.97 21.72
C SER A 15 -12.39 -3.03 20.73
N GLU A 16 -12.63 -4.29 21.06
CA GLU A 16 -12.26 -5.40 20.20
C GLU A 16 -12.99 -5.30 18.86
N VAL A 17 -12.24 -5.41 17.77
CA VAL A 17 -12.77 -5.42 16.41
C VAL A 17 -12.27 -6.63 15.63
N SER A 18 -13.16 -7.22 14.84
CA SER A 18 -12.81 -8.32 13.94
C SER A 18 -12.33 -7.80 12.58
N LEU A 19 -11.33 -8.47 12.02
CA LEU A 19 -10.95 -8.31 10.61
C LEU A 19 -12.04 -8.79 9.65
N ILE A 20 -12.96 -9.63 10.12
CA ILE A 20 -14.07 -10.16 9.35
C ILE A 20 -15.23 -9.17 9.45
N HIS A 21 -15.30 -8.28 8.46
CA HIS A 21 -16.31 -7.21 8.31
C HIS A 21 -16.30 -6.12 9.40
N GLY A 22 -15.82 -6.41 10.62
CA GLY A 22 -15.88 -5.50 11.77
C GLY A 22 -15.22 -4.13 11.51
N LEU A 23 -14.04 -4.11 10.90
CA LEU A 23 -13.38 -2.84 10.52
C LEU A 23 -14.23 -1.99 9.56
N LEU A 24 -14.94 -2.62 8.61
CA LEU A 24 -15.80 -1.92 7.66
C LEU A 24 -17.11 -1.46 8.32
N GLU A 25 -17.70 -2.30 9.16
CA GLU A 25 -18.93 -2.02 9.90
C GLU A 25 -18.74 -0.84 10.86
N HIS A 26 -17.67 -0.86 11.64
CA HIS A 26 -17.31 0.25 12.53
C HIS A 26 -17.04 1.53 11.74
N SER A 27 -16.24 1.45 10.67
CA SER A 27 -15.98 2.57 9.78
C SER A 27 -17.27 3.19 9.24
N ARG A 28 -18.26 2.38 8.85
CA ARG A 28 -19.58 2.88 8.39
C ARG A 28 -20.39 3.53 9.49
N ALA A 29 -20.48 2.89 10.65
CA ALA A 29 -21.23 3.38 11.80
C ALA A 29 -20.72 4.77 12.26
N ASN A 30 -19.43 5.03 12.06
CA ASN A 30 -18.76 6.26 12.44
C ASN A 30 -18.52 7.23 11.28
N GLY A 31 -19.24 7.08 10.16
CA GLY A 31 -19.17 8.05 9.04
C GLY A 31 -17.81 8.10 8.33
N HIS A 32 -17.08 6.99 8.31
CA HIS A 32 -15.77 6.84 7.67
C HIS A 32 -14.69 7.78 8.22
N THR A 33 -14.73 8.08 9.52
CA THR A 33 -13.65 8.78 10.21
C THR A 33 -12.33 8.02 10.10
N MET A 34 -11.22 8.74 10.17
CA MET A 34 -9.89 8.11 10.21
C MET A 34 -9.73 7.47 11.57
N THR A 35 -9.58 6.16 11.58
CA THR A 35 -9.57 5.37 12.81
C THR A 35 -8.35 4.46 12.81
N VAL A 36 -7.67 4.40 13.95
CA VAL A 36 -6.66 3.40 14.28
C VAL A 36 -7.29 2.43 15.27
N TYR A 37 -7.36 1.16 14.89
CA TYR A 37 -7.79 0.08 15.76
C TYR A 37 -6.56 -0.54 16.41
N ASP A 38 -6.55 -0.66 17.73
CA ASP A 38 -5.43 -1.25 18.48
C ASP A 38 -5.75 -2.56 19.19
N ASN A 39 -6.99 -3.03 19.07
CA ASN A 39 -7.45 -4.31 19.59
C ASN A 39 -8.13 -5.14 18.49
N ILE A 40 -7.34 -5.92 17.75
CA ILE A 40 -7.80 -6.74 16.63
C ILE A 40 -7.83 -8.21 17.04
N ALA A 41 -9.02 -8.81 17.06
CA ALA A 41 -9.24 -10.16 17.59
C ALA A 41 -8.35 -11.22 16.93
N GLU A 42 -8.21 -11.19 15.60
CA GLU A 42 -7.45 -12.18 14.84
C GLU A 42 -5.94 -11.90 14.79
N CYS A 43 -5.49 -10.70 15.17
CA CYS A 43 -4.08 -10.31 15.12
C CYS A 43 -3.68 -9.52 16.39
N PRO A 44 -3.59 -10.18 17.57
CA PRO A 44 -3.20 -9.52 18.81
C PRO A 44 -1.84 -8.83 18.70
N GLY A 45 -1.73 -7.62 19.27
CA GLY A 45 -0.51 -6.81 19.21
C GLY A 45 -0.32 -6.01 17.92
N HIS A 46 -1.10 -6.28 16.87
CA HIS A 46 -1.13 -5.46 15.67
C HIS A 46 -2.14 -4.33 15.77
N ARG A 47 -1.89 -3.27 14.98
CA ARG A 47 -2.82 -2.15 14.79
C ARG A 47 -3.16 -2.01 13.31
N ALA A 48 -4.36 -1.54 13.03
CA ALA A 48 -4.81 -1.25 11.66
C ALA A 48 -5.33 0.18 11.57
N ALA A 49 -5.00 0.89 10.49
CA ALA A 49 -5.50 2.23 10.23
C ALA A 49 -6.37 2.23 8.97
N VAL A 50 -7.50 2.93 9.02
CA VAL A 50 -8.44 3.06 7.89
C VAL A 50 -8.75 4.52 7.56
N ASN A 51 -9.26 4.75 6.36
CA ASN A 51 -9.76 6.05 5.88
C ASN A 51 -8.73 7.19 5.90
N MET A 52 -7.43 6.86 5.85
CA MET A 52 -6.35 7.84 5.89
C MET A 52 -6.31 8.76 4.65
N LEU A 53 -6.58 8.19 3.46
CA LEU A 53 -6.34 8.84 2.18
C LEU A 53 -7.56 9.64 1.71
N THR A 54 -7.78 10.81 2.32
CA THR A 54 -8.67 11.86 1.80
C THR A 54 -7.83 12.97 1.17
N ARG A 55 -8.39 13.74 0.21
CA ARG A 55 -7.67 14.85 -0.44
C ARG A 55 -7.07 15.81 0.58
N ASP A 56 -7.86 16.28 1.53
CA ASP A 56 -7.43 17.28 2.51
C ASP A 56 -6.26 16.77 3.36
N ARG A 57 -6.35 15.53 3.86
CA ARG A 57 -5.25 14.87 4.60
C ARG A 57 -4.01 14.66 3.76
N LEU A 58 -4.16 14.32 2.48
CA LEU A 58 -3.03 14.14 1.58
C LEU A 58 -2.34 15.48 1.29
N CYS A 59 -3.10 16.56 1.11
CA CYS A 59 -2.57 17.90 0.91
C CYS A 59 -1.86 18.40 2.17
N ALA A 60 -2.47 18.21 3.34
CA ALA A 60 -1.84 18.48 4.63
C ALA A 60 -0.56 17.65 4.84
N ALA A 61 -0.55 16.39 4.40
CA ALA A 61 0.61 15.51 4.48
C ALA A 61 1.81 15.95 3.62
N ILE A 62 1.57 16.69 2.54
CA ILE A 62 2.62 17.22 1.65
C ILE A 62 2.81 18.73 1.79
N GLY A 63 2.09 19.37 2.71
CA GLY A 63 2.23 20.80 3.04
C GLY A 63 1.69 21.75 1.97
N ILE A 64 0.62 21.38 1.26
CA ILE A 64 -0.01 22.23 0.25
C ILE A 64 -1.50 22.41 0.52
N GLU A 65 -2.10 23.42 -0.09
CA GLU A 65 -3.55 23.60 -0.07
C GLU A 65 -4.25 22.68 -1.11
N PRO A 66 -5.51 22.25 -0.87
CA PRO A 66 -6.24 21.38 -1.79
C PRO A 66 -6.29 21.87 -3.24
N GLU A 67 -6.34 23.19 -3.46
CA GLU A 67 -6.39 23.84 -4.77
C GLU A 67 -5.13 23.59 -5.59
N GLU A 68 -3.97 23.54 -4.94
CA GLU A 68 -2.64 23.38 -5.55
C GLU A 68 -2.33 21.92 -5.90
N TYR A 69 -3.17 20.97 -5.47
CA TYR A 69 -2.90 19.55 -5.54
C TYR A 69 -2.62 19.03 -6.95
N ILE A 70 -3.43 19.46 -7.93
CA ILE A 70 -3.30 18.98 -9.32
C ILE A 70 -2.02 19.52 -9.97
N ASP A 71 -1.72 20.80 -9.77
CA ASP A 71 -0.54 21.44 -10.35
C ASP A 71 0.74 20.88 -9.72
N THR A 72 0.74 20.69 -8.40
CA THR A 72 1.86 20.05 -7.68
C THR A 72 2.12 18.64 -8.19
N LEU A 73 1.07 17.84 -8.40
CA LEU A 73 1.20 16.49 -8.94
C LEU A 73 1.74 16.50 -10.39
N GLY A 74 1.24 17.43 -11.22
CA GLY A 74 1.73 17.62 -12.59
C GLY A 74 3.21 18.00 -12.63
N TRP A 75 3.63 18.92 -11.76
CA TRP A 75 5.03 19.29 -11.61
C TRP A 75 5.89 18.10 -11.16
N ALA A 76 5.46 17.35 -10.14
CA ALA A 76 6.20 16.20 -9.62
C ALA A 76 6.36 15.08 -10.66
N MET A 77 5.35 14.85 -11.51
CA MET A 77 5.44 13.89 -12.60
C MET A 77 6.48 14.28 -13.66
N ASN A 78 6.74 15.58 -13.85
CA ASN A 78 7.73 16.09 -14.79
C ASN A 78 9.13 16.26 -14.16
N ASN A 79 9.22 16.28 -12.84
CA ASN A 79 10.46 16.48 -12.07
C ASN A 79 10.68 15.35 -11.06
N PRO A 80 10.82 14.08 -11.52
CA PRO A 80 11.05 12.96 -10.62
C PRO A 80 12.42 13.09 -9.93
N SER A 81 12.46 12.70 -8.65
CA SER A 81 13.72 12.53 -7.91
C SER A 81 14.08 11.05 -7.80
N GLU A 82 15.38 10.76 -7.73
CA GLU A 82 15.83 9.40 -7.47
C GLU A 82 15.68 9.07 -5.97
N PRO A 83 15.20 7.87 -5.62
CA PRO A 83 15.12 7.44 -4.24
C PRO A 83 16.54 7.26 -3.66
N LYS A 84 16.78 7.79 -2.47
CA LYS A 84 18.01 7.53 -1.73
C LYS A 84 18.01 6.08 -1.23
N LEU A 85 19.05 5.33 -1.59
CA LEU A 85 19.28 4.00 -1.02
C LEU A 85 19.80 4.14 0.41
N VAL A 86 19.24 3.32 1.30
CA VAL A 86 19.64 3.22 2.72
C VAL A 86 20.04 1.79 3.02
N SER A 87 20.86 1.61 4.05
CA SER A 87 21.24 0.28 4.53
C SER A 87 20.06 -0.45 5.18
N ALA A 88 20.18 -1.77 5.37
CA ALA A 88 19.11 -2.55 6.01
C ALA A 88 18.95 -2.16 7.49
N GLU A 89 20.06 -1.77 8.13
CA GLU A 89 20.14 -1.34 9.52
C GLU A 89 19.43 0.01 9.75
N GLU A 90 19.42 0.89 8.74
CA GLU A 90 18.70 2.17 8.79
C GLU A 90 17.21 2.04 8.43
N ALA A 91 16.81 0.92 7.83
CA ALA A 91 15.47 0.71 7.32
C ALA A 91 14.55 0.12 8.39
N VAL A 92 13.72 0.98 8.99
CA VAL A 92 12.71 0.63 10.02
C VAL A 92 11.80 -0.54 9.60
N CYS A 93 11.56 -0.75 8.30
CA CYS A 93 10.76 -1.89 7.82
C CYS A 93 11.43 -3.26 8.01
N PHE A 94 12.73 -3.31 8.33
CA PHE A 94 13.48 -4.54 8.62
C PHE A 94 13.70 -4.77 10.12
N GLU A 95 13.11 -3.98 11.02
CA GLU A 95 13.20 -4.21 12.48
C GLU A 95 12.65 -5.58 12.89
N ASN A 96 11.67 -6.10 12.16
CA ASN A 96 11.05 -7.40 12.42
C ASN A 96 11.00 -8.20 11.13
N VAL A 97 11.94 -9.15 10.98
CA VAL A 97 11.98 -10.10 9.86
C VAL A 97 11.69 -11.50 10.39
N PRO A 98 10.51 -12.09 10.11
CA PRO A 98 10.19 -13.41 10.61
C PRO A 98 11.00 -14.48 9.87
N GLU A 99 11.43 -15.53 10.58
CA GLU A 99 12.09 -16.70 9.98
C GLU A 99 11.13 -17.49 9.09
N THR A 100 9.87 -17.59 9.50
CA THR A 100 8.80 -18.29 8.79
C THR A 100 7.71 -17.31 8.37
N VAL A 101 7.33 -17.32 7.10
CA VAL A 101 6.29 -16.43 6.57
C VAL A 101 4.90 -17.00 6.87
N ASP A 102 4.10 -16.24 7.62
CA ASP A 102 2.65 -16.46 7.72
C ASP A 102 1.89 -15.13 7.62
N LEU A 103 1.29 -14.90 6.45
CA LEU A 103 0.49 -13.73 6.11
C LEU A 103 -0.83 -13.64 6.89
N ARG A 104 -1.26 -14.71 7.56
CA ARG A 104 -2.48 -14.69 8.40
C ARG A 104 -2.26 -13.96 9.72
N THR A 105 -0.99 -13.72 10.09
CA THR A 105 -0.60 -13.04 11.34
C THR A 105 -0.72 -11.52 11.26
N ILE A 106 -0.74 -10.96 10.06
CA ILE A 106 -0.88 -9.52 9.83
C ILE A 106 -2.34 -9.15 9.54
N PRO A 107 -2.77 -7.91 9.88
CA PRO A 107 -4.17 -7.51 9.82
C PRO A 107 -4.65 -7.25 8.38
N ILE A 108 -4.95 -8.32 7.64
CA ILE A 108 -5.58 -8.27 6.31
C ILE A 108 -7.11 -8.40 6.48
N PRO A 109 -7.90 -7.35 6.21
CA PRO A 109 -9.35 -7.37 6.42
C PRO A 109 -10.09 -8.23 5.39
N HIS A 110 -11.22 -8.81 5.81
CA HIS A 110 -12.28 -9.27 4.93
C HIS A 110 -13.35 -8.18 4.90
N HIS A 111 -13.34 -7.36 3.84
CA HIS A 111 -14.18 -6.16 3.77
C HIS A 111 -15.66 -6.50 3.66
N TRP A 112 -16.05 -7.31 2.68
CA TRP A 112 -17.46 -7.57 2.38
C TRP A 112 -17.82 -9.05 2.52
N PRO A 113 -19.02 -9.40 3.03
CA PRO A 113 -19.47 -10.79 3.11
C PRO A 113 -19.46 -11.54 1.77
N GLN A 114 -19.64 -10.82 0.66
CA GLN A 114 -19.62 -11.38 -0.69
C GLN A 114 -18.20 -11.53 -1.28
N ASP A 115 -17.18 -10.99 -0.61
CA ASP A 115 -15.80 -11.23 -0.99
C ASP A 115 -15.43 -12.69 -0.76
N ARG A 116 -14.57 -13.23 -1.62
CA ARG A 116 -14.03 -14.58 -1.48
C ARG A 116 -13.29 -14.81 -0.14
N GLY A 117 -12.85 -13.73 0.52
CA GLY A 117 -12.15 -13.78 1.79
C GLY A 117 -11.40 -12.47 2.08
N ARG A 118 -10.25 -12.58 2.75
CA ARG A 118 -9.41 -11.45 3.15
C ARG A 118 -8.67 -10.82 1.98
N TYR A 119 -8.67 -9.48 1.91
CA TYR A 119 -8.01 -8.71 0.87
C TYR A 119 -7.19 -7.55 1.41
N SER A 120 -5.94 -7.47 0.96
CA SER A 120 -5.19 -6.23 1.09
C SER A 120 -5.59 -5.27 -0.02
N SER A 121 -6.18 -4.15 0.36
CA SER A 121 -6.69 -3.11 -0.56
C SER A 121 -5.80 -1.87 -0.65
N ALA A 122 -4.91 -1.67 0.32
CA ALA A 122 -4.07 -0.48 0.45
C ALA A 122 -2.56 -0.79 0.34
N SER A 123 -2.20 -1.81 -0.44
CA SER A 123 -0.80 -2.14 -0.72
C SER A 123 -0.38 -1.63 -2.09
N ILE A 124 0.89 -1.21 -2.19
CA ILE A 124 1.58 -1.07 -3.46
C ILE A 124 2.39 -2.33 -3.78
N ILE A 125 2.44 -2.67 -5.05
CA ILE A 125 3.36 -3.66 -5.60
C ILE A 125 4.46 -2.88 -6.33
N ILE A 126 5.70 -3.11 -5.91
CA ILE A 126 6.91 -2.62 -6.56
C ILE A 126 7.49 -3.79 -7.35
N ALA A 127 7.63 -3.62 -8.66
CA ALA A 127 8.20 -4.62 -9.56
C ALA A 127 9.30 -3.99 -10.40
N GLN A 128 10.34 -4.77 -10.72
CA GLN A 128 11.39 -4.35 -11.64
C GLN A 128 11.75 -5.50 -12.57
N ASP A 129 11.78 -5.22 -13.87
CA ASP A 129 12.23 -6.16 -14.90
C ASP A 129 12.89 -5.36 -16.02
N SER A 130 14.00 -5.89 -16.57
CA SER A 130 14.69 -5.27 -17.72
C SER A 130 15.03 -3.79 -17.55
N GLY A 131 15.40 -3.39 -16.32
CA GLY A 131 15.72 -1.99 -15.98
C GLY A 131 14.52 -1.05 -15.81
N ILE A 132 13.29 -1.54 -16.01
CA ILE A 132 12.06 -0.76 -15.84
C ILE A 132 11.47 -1.06 -14.48
N ARG A 133 11.27 -0.01 -13.66
CA ARG A 133 10.59 -0.11 -12.36
C ARG A 133 9.14 0.34 -12.49
N ASN A 134 8.24 -0.41 -11.87
CA ASN A 134 6.83 -0.08 -11.78
C ASN A 134 6.37 -0.10 -10.32
N VAL A 135 5.57 0.89 -9.93
CA VAL A 135 4.89 0.95 -8.64
C VAL A 135 3.40 1.12 -8.91
N SER A 136 2.56 0.23 -8.37
CA SER A 136 1.12 0.30 -8.59
C SER A 136 0.31 -0.31 -7.45
N PHE A 137 -0.88 0.22 -7.21
CA PHE A 137 -1.83 -0.37 -6.26
C PHE A 137 -2.56 -1.53 -6.89
N HIS A 138 -2.65 -2.61 -6.13
CA HIS A 138 -3.44 -3.78 -6.51
C HIS A 138 -4.13 -4.35 -5.29
N ARG A 139 -5.41 -4.71 -5.47
CA ARG A 139 -6.13 -5.53 -4.51
C ARG A 139 -5.59 -6.96 -4.56
N GLN A 140 -5.23 -7.50 -3.40
CA GLN A 140 -4.56 -8.80 -3.27
C GLN A 140 -5.37 -9.71 -2.34
N PHE A 141 -5.80 -10.86 -2.87
CA PHE A 141 -6.53 -11.88 -2.12
C PHE A 141 -5.55 -12.73 -1.30
N LEU A 142 -5.81 -12.89 -0.01
CA LEU A 142 -5.07 -13.84 0.82
C LEU A 142 -5.54 -15.27 0.53
N ARG A 143 -4.71 -16.05 -0.17
CA ARG A 143 -5.05 -17.42 -0.56
C ARG A 143 -4.73 -18.41 0.55
N ASP A 144 -3.54 -18.30 1.12
CA ASP A 144 -3.00 -19.17 2.15
C ASP A 144 -1.92 -18.42 2.96
N GLU A 145 -1.16 -19.12 3.80
CA GLU A 145 -0.16 -18.54 4.70
C GLU A 145 0.99 -17.80 4.01
N ASN A 146 1.31 -18.11 2.76
CA ASN A 146 2.45 -17.50 2.07
C ASN A 146 2.14 -17.08 0.61
N HIS A 147 0.88 -17.14 0.19
CA HIS A 147 0.48 -16.71 -1.16
C HIS A 147 -0.64 -15.67 -1.16
N LEU A 148 -0.44 -14.70 -2.04
CA LEU A 148 -1.44 -13.72 -2.45
C LEU A 148 -1.82 -13.92 -3.91
N VAL A 149 -3.09 -13.65 -4.24
CA VAL A 149 -3.57 -13.67 -5.62
C VAL A 149 -3.96 -12.26 -6.04
N VAL A 150 -3.39 -11.79 -7.14
CA VAL A 150 -3.63 -10.47 -7.70
C VAL A 150 -4.26 -10.56 -9.08
N ARG A 151 -5.24 -9.69 -9.35
CA ARG A 151 -5.77 -9.50 -10.70
C ARG A 151 -4.97 -8.41 -11.40
N LEU A 152 -4.21 -8.79 -12.43
CA LEU A 152 -3.47 -7.85 -13.27
C LEU A 152 -4.33 -7.37 -14.44
N VAL A 153 -4.66 -6.09 -14.44
CA VAL A 153 -5.33 -5.40 -15.57
C VAL A 153 -4.30 -5.00 -16.63
N PRO A 154 -4.68 -4.85 -17.93
CA PRO A 154 -3.74 -4.47 -19.00
C PRO A 154 -3.14 -3.06 -18.81
N ARG A 155 -2.05 -3.02 -18.04
CA ARG A 155 -1.21 -1.88 -17.64
C ARG A 155 0.24 -2.37 -17.53
N HIS A 156 1.16 -1.49 -17.11
CA HIS A 156 2.60 -1.78 -17.05
C HIS A 156 2.97 -3.07 -16.30
N LEU A 157 2.42 -3.31 -15.10
CA LEU A 157 2.72 -4.53 -14.34
C LEU A 157 2.28 -5.80 -15.09
N ARG A 158 1.12 -5.78 -15.77
CA ARG A 158 0.68 -6.94 -16.57
C ARG A 158 1.62 -7.16 -17.76
N THR A 159 2.00 -6.09 -18.47
CA THR A 159 2.95 -6.20 -19.59
C THR A 159 4.27 -6.80 -19.14
N MET A 160 4.80 -6.30 -18.01
CA MET A 160 6.04 -6.80 -17.40
C MET A 160 5.96 -8.29 -17.08
N VAL A 161 4.91 -8.72 -16.37
CA VAL A 161 4.71 -10.13 -15.99
C VAL A 161 4.46 -11.02 -17.20
N THR A 162 3.69 -10.56 -18.20
CA THR A 162 3.45 -11.33 -19.43
C THR A 162 4.74 -11.53 -20.22
N ASN A 163 5.58 -10.50 -20.36
CA ASN A 163 6.84 -10.62 -21.08
C ASN A 163 7.79 -11.61 -20.40
N ALA A 164 7.99 -11.48 -19.09
CA ALA A 164 8.81 -12.42 -18.33
C ALA A 164 8.28 -13.86 -18.44
N ARG A 165 6.97 -14.07 -18.36
CA ARG A 165 6.35 -15.40 -18.52
C ARG A 165 6.55 -16.01 -19.91
N ASN A 166 6.49 -15.20 -20.96
CA ASN A 166 6.76 -15.67 -22.34
C ASN A 166 8.21 -16.16 -22.50
N GLU A 167 9.12 -15.68 -21.66
CA GLU A 167 10.53 -16.10 -21.59
C GLU A 167 10.77 -17.22 -20.57
N GLY A 168 9.72 -17.75 -19.94
CA GLY A 168 9.84 -18.78 -18.89
C GLY A 168 10.41 -18.26 -17.57
N ARG A 169 10.37 -16.94 -17.35
CA ARG A 169 10.87 -16.26 -16.14
C ARG A 169 9.74 -15.79 -15.24
N GLU A 170 10.10 -15.46 -14.01
CA GLU A 170 9.26 -14.77 -13.04
C GLU A 170 9.76 -13.34 -12.81
N VAL A 171 8.88 -12.48 -12.28
CA VAL A 171 9.21 -11.11 -11.89
C VAL A 171 9.22 -11.04 -10.38
N SER A 172 10.36 -10.69 -9.80
CA SER A 172 10.44 -10.40 -8.36
C SER A 172 9.65 -9.14 -8.04
N VAL A 173 8.86 -9.20 -6.97
CA VAL A 173 8.05 -8.08 -6.50
C VAL A 173 8.25 -7.87 -5.00
N ALA A 174 8.12 -6.63 -4.57
CA ALA A 174 7.95 -6.27 -3.17
C ALA A 174 6.54 -5.71 -2.96
N ILE A 175 5.90 -6.13 -1.87
CA ILE A 175 4.59 -5.63 -1.47
C ILE A 175 4.79 -4.76 -0.25
N VAL A 176 4.38 -3.50 -0.36
CA VAL A 176 4.49 -2.54 0.75
C VAL A 176 3.09 -2.18 1.21
N ASN A 177 2.80 -2.52 2.47
CA ASN A 177 1.63 -2.05 3.19
C ASN A 177 1.97 -0.73 3.89
N ALA A 178 1.00 0.18 3.96
CA ALA A 178 1.17 1.47 4.61
C ALA A 178 2.40 2.26 4.07
N PRO A 179 2.52 2.48 2.74
CA PRO A 179 3.56 3.34 2.20
C PRO A 179 3.31 4.81 2.63
N PRO A 180 4.32 5.69 2.53
CA PRO A 180 4.14 7.12 2.73
C PRO A 180 2.98 7.65 1.84
N PRO A 181 2.14 8.58 2.31
CA PRO A 181 1.02 9.11 1.53
C PRO A 181 1.42 9.71 0.18
N SER A 182 2.62 10.30 0.10
CA SER A 182 3.19 10.80 -1.15
C SER A 182 3.38 9.71 -2.21
N CYS A 183 3.64 8.46 -1.81
CA CYS A 183 3.69 7.32 -2.73
C CYS A 183 2.30 6.84 -3.16
N CYS A 184 1.23 7.23 -2.43
CA CYS A 184 -0.15 6.87 -2.77
C CYS A 184 -0.74 7.74 -3.89
N SER A 185 -0.09 8.87 -4.20
CA SER A 185 -0.58 9.93 -5.08
C SER A 185 -0.33 9.72 -6.60
N PRO A 186 0.75 9.07 -7.09
CA PRO A 186 1.00 8.99 -8.53
C PRO A 186 0.90 7.56 -9.09
N GLN A 187 -0.31 7.13 -9.47
CA GLN A 187 -0.51 5.99 -10.40
C GLN A 187 -0.12 6.31 -11.86
N ARG A 188 0.55 7.44 -12.10
CA ARG A 188 0.91 7.93 -13.45
C ARG A 188 2.35 8.44 -13.58
N CYS A 189 3.28 8.12 -12.67
CA CYS A 189 4.69 8.33 -12.97
C CYS A 189 5.13 7.35 -14.07
N ARG A 190 5.31 7.86 -15.30
CA ARG A 190 6.01 7.12 -16.36
C ARG A 190 7.48 7.07 -15.94
N SER A 191 8.08 5.88 -15.89
CA SER A 191 9.54 5.79 -15.89
C SER A 191 10.02 6.45 -17.19
N THR A 192 10.67 7.60 -17.09
CA THR A 192 11.44 8.15 -18.19
C THR A 192 12.48 7.09 -18.56
N LYS A 193 12.44 6.62 -19.81
CA LYS A 193 13.57 5.88 -20.36
C LYS A 193 14.76 6.84 -20.29
N THR A 194 15.76 6.51 -19.47
CA THR A 194 17.07 7.13 -19.60
C THR A 194 17.55 6.83 -21.01
N SER A 195 17.49 7.84 -21.88
CA SER A 195 18.13 7.80 -23.19
C SER A 195 19.63 7.71 -22.92
N MET A 196 20.20 6.52 -23.11
CA MET A 196 21.64 6.38 -23.31
C MET A 196 21.97 7.07 -24.64
N ASN A 197 22.60 8.23 -24.55
CA ASN A 197 23.53 8.73 -25.57
C ASN A 197 24.94 8.42 -25.08
#